data_AF-A0A7J8CM01-F1
#
_entry.id   AF-A0A7J8CM01-F1
#
_cell.length_a   1.000
_cell.length_b   1.000
_cell.length_c   1.000
_cell.angle_alpha   90.00
_cell.angle_beta   90.00
_cell.angle_gamma   90.00
#
_symmetry.space_group_name_H-M   'P 1'
#
loop_
_entity.id
_entity.type
_entity.pdbx_description
1 polymer ?
#
loop_
_entity_poly.entity_id
_entity_poly.type
_entity_poly.pdbx_seq_one_letter_code
_entity_poly.pdbx_strand_id
1 'polypeptide(L)'
;MCSCLSAPAYHDCSVVDFVAATLHRACASLAHQTESTVESQTLSMSMGLVAVMLGGAVQLKSDDFAVLKQLLPLLEKVSNTYPDPVIQELAVDLRITISTHGAFSTEAVSVAAQSTLNKKHPEGKTERQQQTNHEGHTDMSHSYLKQQKSNETGLESDAAFISQDVSEPGTTANQKSGSITTEQLQEVLLSAYDPQIPTRAAALRTLSRWIEQREARALEVQEKLLKIFLENLEHEDTFVYLSAIQGDMVSKYREPLIHTFLRGARDPDSAHRASSLSNLGELCQRLDFLLGSVVHEVTACLIAVAKTDHEVQVRRAAIHVIVLLLRGLSQKATEVLRDVLKDLYHLLKHVVHLEPDDVAKVHAQLALEELDEIMRNFLFPPQKLEKKIVVLP
;
A
#
# COMPACT_ATOMS: atom_id res chain seq x y z
N MET A 1 -40.24 -0.04 -20.90
CA MET A 1 -40.17 -1.39 -21.48
C MET A 1 -39.86 -1.24 -22.97
N CYS A 2 -38.78 -1.89 -23.41
CA CYS A 2 -38.38 -2.18 -24.79
C CYS A 2 -37.92 -1.02 -25.69
N SER A 3 -36.62 -0.71 -25.65
CA SER A 3 -35.87 -0.25 -26.83
C SER A 3 -34.35 -0.39 -26.67
N CYS A 4 -33.89 -1.59 -26.31
CA CYS A 4 -32.52 -2.04 -26.58
C CYS A 4 -32.64 -3.52 -26.97
N LEU A 5 -32.65 -3.82 -28.27
CA LEU A 5 -32.68 -5.17 -28.82
C LEU A 5 -31.64 -5.23 -29.95
N SER A 6 -30.41 -5.57 -29.57
CA SER A 6 -29.33 -6.01 -30.46
C SER A 6 -28.16 -6.53 -29.59
N ALA A 7 -27.85 -7.83 -29.67
CA ALA A 7 -26.81 -8.53 -28.90
C ALA A 7 -25.47 -8.54 -29.65
N PRO A 8 -24.30 -8.46 -28.98
CA PRO A 8 -23.89 -9.24 -27.80
C PRO A 8 -23.52 -8.40 -26.56
N ALA A 9 -23.97 -7.15 -26.45
CA ALA A 9 -23.75 -6.28 -25.27
C ALA A 9 -24.69 -6.56 -24.06
N TYR A 10 -25.39 -7.70 -24.07
CA TYR A 10 -26.47 -7.98 -23.11
C TYR A 10 -26.00 -8.46 -21.73
N HIS A 11 -24.78 -8.98 -21.60
CA HIS A 11 -24.33 -9.53 -20.31
C HIS A 11 -23.89 -8.42 -19.35
N ASP A 12 -23.08 -7.46 -19.78
CA ASP A 12 -22.46 -6.49 -18.87
C ASP A 12 -23.43 -5.41 -18.35
N CYS A 13 -24.37 -4.95 -19.19
CA CYS A 13 -25.39 -3.97 -18.78
C CYS A 13 -26.33 -4.56 -17.70
N SER A 14 -26.64 -5.86 -17.79
CA SER A 14 -27.52 -6.53 -16.83
C SER A 14 -26.87 -6.72 -15.45
N VAL A 15 -25.55 -6.90 -15.41
CA VAL A 15 -24.80 -7.10 -14.16
C VAL A 15 -24.64 -5.79 -13.41
N VAL A 16 -24.30 -4.70 -14.10
CA VAL A 16 -24.17 -3.38 -13.47
C VAL A 16 -25.51 -2.92 -12.90
N ASP A 17 -26.61 -3.09 -13.62
CA ASP A 17 -27.97 -2.76 -13.14
C ASP A 17 -28.36 -3.60 -11.91
N PHE A 18 -28.05 -4.90 -11.91
CA PHE A 18 -28.27 -5.79 -10.78
C PHE A 18 -27.47 -5.35 -9.54
N VAL A 19 -26.20 -5.01 -9.72
CA VAL A 19 -25.35 -4.53 -8.63
C VAL A 19 -25.84 -3.20 -8.10
N ALA A 20 -26.21 -2.27 -8.98
CA ALA A 20 -26.78 -0.97 -8.61
C ALA A 20 -28.06 -1.14 -7.75
N ALA A 21 -28.97 -2.02 -8.18
CA ALA A 21 -30.19 -2.33 -7.43
C ALA A 21 -29.88 -2.93 -6.05
N THR A 22 -28.86 -3.80 -5.97
CA THR A 22 -28.46 -4.44 -4.71
C THR A 22 -27.80 -3.45 -3.74
N LEU A 23 -26.91 -2.58 -4.23
CA LEU A 23 -26.31 -1.49 -3.45
C LEU A 23 -27.38 -0.52 -2.93
N HIS A 24 -28.35 -0.16 -3.76
CA HIS A 24 -29.48 0.68 -3.37
C HIS A 24 -30.32 0.04 -2.26
N ARG A 25 -30.64 -1.26 -2.40
CA ARG A 25 -31.39 -2.00 -1.39
C ARG A 25 -30.64 -2.05 -0.07
N ALA A 26 -29.34 -2.36 -0.08
CA ALA A 26 -28.52 -2.35 1.12
C ALA A 26 -28.50 -0.97 1.82
N CYS A 27 -28.38 0.11 1.04
CA CYS A 27 -28.46 1.47 1.56
C CYS A 27 -29.83 1.81 2.17
N ALA A 28 -30.92 1.26 1.62
CA ALA A 28 -32.28 1.49 2.11
C ALA A 28 -32.60 0.66 3.36
N SER A 29 -32.18 -0.61 3.40
CA SER A 29 -32.34 -1.49 4.57
C SER A 29 -31.62 -0.94 5.81
N LEU A 30 -30.47 -0.28 5.61
CA LEU A 30 -29.75 0.40 6.67
C LEU A 30 -30.52 1.62 7.23
N ALA A 31 -31.16 2.40 6.35
CA ALA A 31 -31.98 3.54 6.75
C ALA A 31 -33.21 3.14 7.58
N HIS A 32 -33.68 1.89 7.42
CA HIS A 32 -34.82 1.34 8.16
C HIS A 32 -34.41 0.42 9.34
N GLN A 33 -33.11 0.27 9.63
CA GLN A 33 -32.56 -0.61 10.69
C GLN A 33 -32.96 -2.09 10.57
N THR A 34 -33.17 -2.59 9.35
CA THR A 34 -33.62 -3.97 9.09
C THR A 34 -32.52 -4.85 8.50
N GLU A 35 -31.26 -4.61 8.85
CA GLU A 35 -30.14 -5.35 8.25
C GLU A 35 -30.16 -6.84 8.64
N SER A 36 -30.15 -7.70 7.62
CA SER A 36 -30.05 -9.16 7.82
C SER A 36 -28.71 -9.70 7.33
N THR A 37 -28.27 -10.83 7.91
CA THR A 37 -27.05 -11.54 7.46
C THR A 37 -27.13 -11.95 5.99
N VAL A 38 -28.33 -12.22 5.48
CA VAL A 38 -28.57 -12.54 4.06
C VAL A 38 -28.32 -11.33 3.16
N GLU A 39 -28.68 -10.11 3.60
CA GLU A 39 -28.43 -8.88 2.84
C GLU A 39 -26.94 -8.54 2.75
N SER A 40 -26.21 -8.65 3.86
CA SER A 40 -24.74 -8.45 3.87
C SER A 40 -24.03 -9.46 2.95
N GLN A 41 -24.43 -10.73 2.98
CA GLN A 41 -23.91 -11.75 2.05
C GLN A 41 -24.26 -11.44 0.59
N THR A 42 -25.47 -10.96 0.32
CA THR A 42 -25.92 -10.61 -1.04
C THR A 42 -25.17 -9.39 -1.58
N LEU A 43 -24.92 -8.40 -0.71
CA LEU A 43 -24.12 -7.22 -1.02
C LEU A 43 -22.67 -7.59 -1.33
N SER A 44 -22.05 -8.38 -0.46
CA SER A 44 -20.68 -8.89 -0.65
C SER A 44 -20.54 -9.68 -1.96
N MET A 45 -21.49 -10.56 -2.29
CA MET A 45 -21.49 -11.30 -3.56
C MET A 45 -21.64 -10.36 -4.78
N SER A 46 -22.49 -9.33 -4.66
CA SER A 46 -22.70 -8.36 -5.74
C SER A 46 -21.48 -7.48 -5.98
N MET A 47 -20.81 -7.04 -4.92
CA MET A 47 -19.54 -6.31 -5.02
C MET A 47 -18.42 -7.21 -5.55
N GLY A 48 -18.44 -8.49 -5.19
CA GLY A 48 -17.56 -9.52 -5.76
C GLY A 48 -17.71 -9.68 -7.27
N LEU A 49 -18.92 -9.55 -7.84
CA LEU A 49 -19.13 -9.57 -9.29
C LEU A 49 -18.46 -8.37 -9.98
N VAL A 50 -18.55 -7.17 -9.40
CA VAL A 50 -17.85 -5.99 -9.91
C VAL A 50 -16.34 -6.19 -9.82
N ALA A 51 -15.85 -6.78 -8.72
CA ALA A 51 -14.44 -7.12 -8.56
C ALA A 51 -13.96 -8.11 -9.65
N VAL A 52 -14.76 -9.11 -10.02
CA VAL A 52 -14.44 -10.03 -11.12
C VAL A 52 -14.35 -9.30 -12.46
N MET A 53 -15.30 -8.39 -12.74
CA MET A 53 -15.28 -7.60 -13.99
C MET A 53 -14.03 -6.72 -14.07
N LEU A 54 -13.61 -6.13 -12.95
CA LEU A 54 -12.46 -5.22 -12.88
C LEU A 54 -11.11 -5.95 -12.73
N GLY A 55 -11.09 -7.18 -12.21
CA GLY A 55 -9.89 -7.97 -11.93
C GLY A 55 -9.22 -8.60 -13.16
N GLY A 56 -9.57 -8.16 -14.37
CA GLY A 56 -8.95 -8.60 -15.63
C GLY A 56 -9.50 -9.91 -16.21
N ALA A 57 -10.53 -10.51 -15.62
CA ALA A 57 -11.22 -11.67 -16.19
C ALA A 57 -12.04 -11.32 -17.45
N VAL A 58 -12.39 -10.04 -17.61
CA VAL A 58 -13.09 -9.47 -18.78
C VAL A 58 -12.26 -8.31 -19.33
N GLN A 59 -12.03 -8.25 -20.64
CA GLN A 59 -11.41 -7.08 -21.27
C GLN A 59 -12.43 -5.96 -21.40
N LEU A 60 -12.42 -5.03 -20.43
CA LEU A 60 -13.29 -3.85 -20.44
C LEU A 60 -12.74 -2.76 -21.37
N LYS A 61 -13.61 -2.18 -22.20
CA LYS A 61 -13.33 -1.02 -23.05
C LYS A 61 -13.71 0.28 -22.35
N SER A 62 -13.27 1.41 -22.89
CA SER A 62 -13.58 2.75 -22.34
C SER A 62 -15.09 2.99 -22.18
N ASP A 63 -15.92 2.45 -23.08
CA ASP A 63 -17.38 2.57 -23.01
C ASP A 63 -18.00 1.77 -21.86
N ASP A 64 -17.40 0.64 -21.47
CA ASP A 64 -17.87 -0.19 -20.36
C ASP A 64 -17.64 0.51 -19.01
N PHE A 65 -16.54 1.26 -18.89
CA PHE A 65 -16.29 2.11 -17.73
C PHE A 65 -17.29 3.27 -17.62
N ALA A 66 -17.88 3.75 -18.72
CA ALA A 66 -18.95 4.74 -18.66
C ALA A 66 -20.21 4.19 -17.97
N VAL A 67 -20.48 2.88 -18.16
CA VAL A 67 -21.57 2.17 -17.48
C VAL A 67 -21.22 1.91 -16.01
N LEU A 68 -20.00 1.45 -15.71
CA LEU A 68 -19.53 1.21 -14.33
C LEU A 68 -19.50 2.47 -13.46
N LYS A 69 -19.27 3.66 -14.06
CA LYS A 69 -19.31 4.94 -13.35
C LYS A 69 -20.66 5.22 -12.67
N GLN A 70 -21.74 4.59 -13.12
CA GLN A 70 -23.05 4.69 -12.47
C GLN A 70 -23.06 4.10 -11.04
N LEU A 71 -22.12 3.22 -10.72
CA LEU A 71 -21.99 2.61 -9.38
C LEU A 71 -21.27 3.52 -8.38
N LEU A 72 -20.52 4.52 -8.84
CA LEU A 72 -19.67 5.36 -7.98
C LEU A 72 -20.44 6.06 -6.84
N PRO A 73 -21.61 6.68 -7.07
CA PRO A 73 -22.38 7.32 -5.99
C PRO A 73 -22.94 6.31 -4.98
N LEU A 74 -23.23 5.09 -5.42
CA LEU A 74 -23.78 4.04 -4.56
C LEU A 74 -22.70 3.41 -3.70
N LEU A 75 -21.54 3.12 -4.30
CA LEU A 75 -20.37 2.64 -3.57
C LEU A 75 -19.87 3.68 -2.56
N GLU A 76 -19.96 4.98 -2.87
CA GLU A 76 -19.65 6.06 -1.92
C GLU A 76 -20.58 6.06 -0.71
N LYS A 77 -21.87 5.85 -0.96
CA LYS A 77 -22.84 5.77 0.13
C LYS A 77 -22.58 4.54 1.00
N VAL A 78 -22.30 3.39 0.38
CA VAL A 78 -21.96 2.15 1.10
C VAL A 78 -20.67 2.29 1.90
N SER A 79 -19.62 2.88 1.34
CA SER A 79 -18.33 3.05 2.04
C SER A 79 -18.44 3.90 3.29
N ASN A 80 -19.38 4.86 3.32
CA ASN A 80 -19.50 5.80 4.43
C ASN A 80 -20.56 5.41 5.47
N THR A 81 -21.49 4.51 5.13
CA THR A 81 -22.67 4.24 5.98
C THR A 81 -22.78 2.80 6.43
N TYR A 82 -22.27 1.82 5.68
CA TYR A 82 -22.49 0.41 5.97
C TYR A 82 -21.72 -0.06 7.22
N PRO A 83 -22.28 -0.86 8.15
CA PRO A 83 -21.63 -1.12 9.44
C PRO A 83 -20.47 -2.14 9.40
N ASP A 84 -20.39 -2.96 8.34
CA ASP A 84 -19.30 -3.93 8.17
C ASP A 84 -18.06 -3.25 7.55
N PRO A 85 -16.91 -3.20 8.26
CA PRO A 85 -15.71 -2.53 7.78
C PRO A 85 -15.10 -3.20 6.53
N VAL A 86 -15.26 -4.51 6.35
CA VAL A 86 -14.76 -5.24 5.17
C VAL A 86 -15.53 -4.82 3.91
N ILE A 87 -16.84 -4.60 4.07
CA ILE A 87 -17.70 -4.13 2.98
C ILE A 87 -17.39 -2.65 2.66
N GLN A 88 -17.14 -1.83 3.67
CA GLN A 88 -16.73 -0.43 3.45
C GLN A 88 -15.41 -0.34 2.67
N GLU A 89 -14.39 -1.10 3.08
CA GLU A 89 -13.08 -1.14 2.44
C GLU A 89 -13.19 -1.60 0.97
N LEU A 90 -13.91 -2.70 0.71
CA LEU A 90 -14.12 -3.17 -0.64
C LEU A 90 -14.89 -2.14 -1.50
N ALA A 91 -15.82 -1.38 -0.92
CA ALA A 91 -16.54 -0.33 -1.65
C ALA A 91 -15.61 0.82 -2.04
N VAL A 92 -14.71 1.24 -1.14
CA VAL A 92 -13.68 2.25 -1.44
C VAL A 92 -12.80 1.76 -2.58
N ASP A 93 -12.30 0.53 -2.50
CA ASP A 93 -11.36 -0.01 -3.49
C ASP A 93 -12.00 -0.20 -4.88
N LEU A 94 -13.26 -0.63 -4.94
CA LEU A 94 -14.00 -0.70 -6.20
C LEU A 94 -14.22 0.68 -6.81
N ARG A 95 -14.47 1.73 -6.01
CA ARG A 95 -14.57 3.11 -6.52
C ARG A 95 -13.26 3.57 -7.14
N ILE A 96 -12.14 3.32 -6.46
CA ILE A 96 -10.83 3.69 -6.97
C ILE A 96 -10.54 2.94 -8.27
N THR A 97 -10.82 1.64 -8.31
CA THR A 97 -10.58 0.80 -9.49
C THR A 97 -11.43 1.23 -10.70
N ILE A 98 -12.71 1.58 -10.49
CA ILE A 98 -13.58 2.09 -11.56
C ILE A 98 -13.12 3.48 -12.03
N SER A 99 -12.78 4.37 -11.10
CA SER A 99 -12.39 5.75 -11.41
C SER A 99 -11.06 5.82 -12.16
N THR A 100 -10.17 4.88 -11.89
CA THR A 100 -8.86 4.75 -12.56
C THR A 100 -8.90 3.89 -13.83
N HIS A 101 -10.09 3.52 -14.31
CA HIS A 101 -10.25 2.65 -15.49
C HIS A 101 -9.45 1.33 -15.38
N GLY A 102 -9.34 0.77 -14.18
CA GLY A 102 -8.60 -0.47 -13.91
C GLY A 102 -7.06 -0.30 -13.84
N ALA A 103 -6.53 0.92 -13.94
CA ALA A 103 -5.08 1.17 -13.80
C ALA A 103 -4.57 0.94 -12.36
N PHE A 104 -5.47 0.91 -11.38
CA PHE A 104 -5.19 0.60 -9.99
C PHE A 104 -6.23 -0.43 -9.49
N SER A 105 -5.77 -1.58 -9.01
CA SER A 105 -6.59 -2.61 -8.36
C SER A 105 -5.89 -3.02 -7.07
N THR A 106 -6.64 -3.16 -5.98
CA THR A 106 -6.09 -3.55 -4.67
C THR A 106 -6.12 -5.07 -4.50
N GLU A 107 -5.40 -5.57 -3.48
CA GLU A 107 -5.48 -6.96 -3.08
C GLU A 107 -6.91 -7.33 -2.63
N ALA A 108 -7.64 -6.41 -1.99
CA ALA A 108 -9.03 -6.64 -1.59
C ALA A 108 -9.95 -6.91 -2.78
N VAL A 109 -9.79 -6.17 -3.89
CA VAL A 109 -10.53 -6.41 -5.14
C VAL A 109 -10.13 -7.76 -5.75
N SER A 110 -8.84 -8.10 -5.73
CA SER A 110 -8.34 -9.39 -6.23
C SER A 110 -8.89 -10.58 -5.42
N VAL A 111 -8.91 -10.47 -4.08
CA VAL A 111 -9.46 -11.47 -3.17
C VAL A 111 -10.99 -11.57 -3.29
N ALA A 112 -11.69 -10.44 -3.42
CA ALA A 112 -13.13 -10.41 -3.66
C ALA A 112 -13.50 -11.08 -5.01
N ALA A 113 -12.70 -10.86 -6.05
CA ALA A 113 -12.87 -11.53 -7.33
C ALA A 113 -12.66 -13.05 -7.22
N GLN A 114 -11.56 -13.48 -6.60
CA GLN A 114 -11.23 -14.90 -6.42
C GLN A 114 -12.25 -15.64 -5.55
N SER A 115 -12.70 -15.01 -4.46
CA SER A 115 -13.72 -15.61 -3.56
C SER A 115 -15.07 -15.76 -4.24
N THR A 116 -15.39 -14.90 -5.20
CA THR A 116 -16.62 -14.98 -6.01
C THR A 116 -16.51 -16.09 -7.07
N LEU A 117 -15.34 -16.25 -7.70
CA LEU A 117 -15.09 -17.29 -8.70
C LEU A 117 -14.96 -18.70 -8.10
N ASN A 118 -14.42 -18.83 -6.88
CA ASN A 118 -14.17 -20.12 -6.23
C ASN A 118 -15.36 -20.69 -5.45
N LYS A 119 -16.49 -19.99 -5.36
CA LYS A 119 -17.74 -20.51 -4.77
C LYS A 119 -18.46 -21.49 -5.72
N LYS A 120 -17.95 -22.71 -5.83
CA LYS A 120 -18.78 -23.88 -6.20
C LYS A 120 -19.56 -24.36 -4.95
N HIS A 121 -20.87 -24.54 -5.09
CA HIS A 121 -21.87 -24.90 -4.06
C HIS A 121 -21.65 -26.33 -3.46
N PRO A 122 -22.38 -26.75 -2.38
CA PRO A 122 -21.77 -27.25 -1.13
C PRO A 122 -22.36 -28.59 -0.62
N GLU A 123 -21.54 -29.47 -0.04
CA GLU A 123 -22.00 -30.58 0.81
C GLU A 123 -20.92 -30.82 1.89
N GLY A 124 -21.17 -30.93 3.19
CA GLY A 124 -22.36 -30.88 4.00
C GLY A 124 -21.95 -30.89 5.49
N LYS A 125 -22.81 -30.30 6.33
CA LYS A 125 -23.10 -30.54 7.77
C LYS A 125 -22.01 -31.24 8.60
N THR A 126 -21.63 -30.69 9.75
CA THR A 126 -22.41 -30.93 10.98
C THR A 126 -22.23 -29.81 12.01
N GLU A 127 -23.37 -29.27 12.45
CA GLU A 127 -23.50 -28.39 13.60
C GLU A 127 -23.34 -29.16 14.92
N ARG A 128 -22.68 -28.50 15.88
CA ARG A 128 -22.89 -28.49 17.34
C ARG A 128 -23.49 -29.74 18.01
N GLN A 129 -22.75 -30.27 18.99
CA GLN A 129 -23.34 -30.70 20.25
C GLN A 129 -22.42 -30.40 21.45
N GLN A 130 -22.95 -29.62 22.39
CA GLN A 130 -22.47 -29.48 23.76
C GLN A 130 -22.66 -30.81 24.48
N GLN A 131 -21.62 -31.28 25.18
CA GLN A 131 -21.78 -32.14 26.34
C GLN A 131 -20.73 -31.78 27.40
N THR A 132 -21.26 -31.39 28.54
CA THR A 132 -20.61 -31.16 29.83
C THR A 132 -20.17 -32.48 30.46
N ASN A 133 -18.94 -32.59 30.98
CA ASN A 133 -18.66 -32.88 32.41
C ASN A 133 -17.19 -33.27 32.69
N HIS A 134 -16.68 -32.60 33.73
CA HIS A 134 -15.70 -32.99 34.75
C HIS A 134 -14.21 -33.34 34.46
N GLU A 135 -13.38 -32.42 34.97
CA GLU A 135 -12.25 -32.58 35.92
C GLU A 135 -10.95 -33.30 35.53
N GLY A 136 -9.83 -32.57 35.74
CA GLY A 136 -8.49 -33.14 35.83
C GLY A 136 -7.37 -32.11 35.64
N HIS A 137 -6.97 -31.44 36.72
CA HIS A 137 -5.72 -30.68 36.83
C HIS A 137 -4.49 -31.58 36.56
N THR A 138 -3.55 -31.19 35.68
CA THR A 138 -2.11 -30.92 35.96
C THR A 138 -1.26 -30.82 34.67
N ASP A 139 -0.55 -29.70 34.55
CA ASP A 139 0.86 -29.50 34.20
C ASP A 139 1.53 -29.98 32.88
N MET A 140 2.23 -29.00 32.29
CA MET A 140 3.56 -29.03 31.64
C MET A 140 3.83 -29.61 30.22
N SER A 141 4.43 -28.71 29.42
CA SER A 141 5.57 -28.92 28.50
C SER A 141 5.38 -29.25 27.00
N HIS A 142 5.94 -28.34 26.19
CA HIS A 142 6.86 -28.53 25.06
C HIS A 142 6.41 -29.14 23.70
N SER A 143 6.41 -28.24 22.72
CA SER A 143 7.17 -28.29 21.44
C SER A 143 6.76 -29.20 20.26
N TYR A 144 7.23 -28.71 19.09
CA TYR A 144 7.44 -29.33 17.76
C TYR A 144 6.42 -28.87 16.69
N LEU A 145 6.78 -27.92 15.80
CA LEU A 145 7.51 -28.12 14.52
C LEU A 145 6.91 -29.29 13.73
N LYS A 146 6.47 -29.16 12.48
CA LYS A 146 7.27 -28.67 11.34
C LYS A 146 6.48 -28.80 10.02
N GLN A 147 6.79 -27.90 9.08
CA GLN A 147 7.06 -28.13 7.64
C GLN A 147 6.03 -28.83 6.74
N GLN A 148 5.77 -28.16 5.60
CA GLN A 148 6.20 -28.61 4.26
C GLN A 148 6.23 -27.36 3.34
N LYS A 149 7.41 -26.84 2.96
CA LYS A 149 8.35 -27.24 1.89
C LYS A 149 7.89 -26.84 0.46
N SER A 150 8.68 -25.91 -0.08
CA SER A 150 8.96 -25.65 -1.49
C SER A 150 9.11 -26.91 -2.34
N ASN A 151 8.53 -26.88 -3.53
CA ASN A 151 9.01 -27.62 -4.70
C ASN A 151 9.14 -26.64 -5.86
N GLU A 152 10.37 -26.41 -6.28
CA GLU A 152 10.68 -25.95 -7.64
C GLU A 152 10.42 -27.11 -8.60
N THR A 153 9.63 -26.86 -9.64
CA THR A 153 9.69 -27.60 -10.90
C THR A 153 9.49 -26.58 -12.01
N GLY A 154 10.55 -26.36 -12.79
CA GLY A 154 10.47 -25.59 -14.02
C GLY A 154 9.58 -26.28 -15.04
N LEU A 155 8.89 -25.46 -15.82
CA LEU A 155 8.36 -25.78 -17.14
C LEU A 155 8.38 -24.47 -17.93
N GLU A 156 9.40 -24.34 -18.77
CA GLU A 156 9.31 -23.57 -20.01
C GLU A 156 8.17 -24.15 -20.85
N SER A 157 7.29 -23.29 -21.37
CA SER A 157 6.67 -23.53 -22.66
C SER A 157 6.10 -22.23 -23.22
N ASP A 158 6.73 -21.82 -24.31
CA ASP A 158 6.27 -20.93 -25.35
C ASP A 158 4.75 -20.96 -25.61
N ALA A 159 4.16 -19.78 -25.79
CA ALA A 159 3.04 -19.63 -26.70
C ALA A 159 3.18 -18.28 -27.41
N ALA A 160 3.62 -18.40 -28.65
CA ALA A 160 3.92 -17.35 -29.59
C ALA A 160 2.75 -16.39 -29.83
N PHE A 161 3.14 -15.14 -29.99
CA PHE A 161 2.43 -14.08 -30.68
C PHE A 161 1.98 -14.58 -32.06
N ILE A 162 0.66 -14.69 -32.29
CA ILE A 162 0.09 -14.78 -33.63
C ILE A 162 -0.72 -13.51 -33.86
N SER A 163 -0.11 -12.58 -34.58
CA SER A 163 -0.83 -11.59 -35.37
C SER A 163 -1.14 -12.22 -36.73
N GLN A 164 -2.39 -12.11 -37.19
CA GLN A 164 -2.69 -12.28 -38.59
C GLN A 164 -3.75 -11.28 -39.04
N ASP A 165 -3.27 -10.38 -39.90
CA ASP A 165 -3.94 -9.35 -40.69
C ASP A 165 -5.02 -9.89 -41.63
N VAL A 166 -5.96 -8.99 -42.00
CA VAL A 166 -6.62 -9.01 -43.32
C VAL A 166 -6.36 -7.67 -44.02
N SER A 167 -5.33 -7.68 -44.88
CA SER A 167 -5.18 -7.10 -46.24
C SER A 167 -5.45 -5.62 -46.60
N GLU A 168 -4.33 -4.90 -46.83
CA GLU A 168 -3.89 -4.07 -48.00
C GLU A 168 -4.73 -2.91 -48.62
N PRO A 169 -4.10 -1.95 -49.37
CA PRO A 169 -2.64 -1.65 -49.55
C PRO A 169 -2.30 -0.16 -49.27
N GLY A 170 -1.23 0.20 -48.53
CA GLY A 170 0.19 0.24 -48.92
C GLY A 170 0.70 1.65 -48.56
N THR A 171 1.64 1.86 -47.63
CA THR A 171 3.10 1.73 -47.80
C THR A 171 3.76 1.52 -46.43
N THR A 172 4.75 0.64 -46.41
CA THR A 172 5.51 0.05 -45.31
C THR A 172 6.24 1.02 -44.37
N ALA A 173 6.04 0.90 -43.05
CA ALA A 173 7.09 1.11 -42.03
C ALA A 173 6.70 0.47 -40.67
N ASN A 174 7.42 -0.59 -40.35
CA ASN A 174 7.49 -1.42 -39.14
C ASN A 174 7.43 -0.63 -37.80
N GLN A 175 6.49 -0.93 -36.87
CA GLN A 175 6.51 -0.40 -35.50
C GLN A 175 6.76 -1.49 -34.44
N LYS A 176 7.89 -1.32 -33.76
CA LYS A 176 8.31 -1.93 -32.48
C LYS A 176 7.38 -1.51 -31.34
N SER A 177 7.39 -2.31 -30.25
CA SER A 177 7.10 -1.93 -28.86
C SER A 177 7.23 -0.41 -28.66
N GLY A 178 6.09 0.28 -28.55
CA GLY A 178 6.01 1.73 -28.71
C GLY A 178 6.51 2.46 -27.47
N SER A 179 7.57 3.25 -27.62
CA SER A 179 7.99 4.24 -26.62
C SER A 179 6.83 5.18 -26.29
N ILE A 180 6.72 5.62 -25.03
CA ILE A 180 5.72 6.62 -24.58
C ILE A 180 5.66 7.80 -25.55
N THR A 181 4.46 8.30 -25.90
CA THR A 181 4.31 9.49 -26.74
C THR A 181 4.40 10.80 -25.94
N THR A 182 4.55 11.94 -26.63
CA THR A 182 4.72 13.24 -25.97
C THR A 182 3.39 13.67 -25.39
N GLU A 183 2.30 13.37 -26.08
CA GLU A 183 0.94 13.61 -25.63
C GLU A 183 0.64 12.83 -24.34
N GLN A 184 1.00 11.55 -24.29
CA GLN A 184 0.84 10.71 -23.09
C GLN A 184 1.64 11.26 -21.90
N LEU A 185 2.89 11.67 -22.13
CA LEU A 185 3.71 12.27 -21.07
C LEU A 185 3.09 13.59 -20.58
N GLN A 186 2.62 14.43 -21.49
CA GLN A 186 2.04 15.73 -21.16
C GLN A 186 0.70 15.58 -20.42
N GLU A 187 -0.13 14.62 -20.80
CA GLU A 187 -1.39 14.30 -20.12
C GLU A 187 -1.12 13.89 -18.67
N VAL A 188 -0.20 12.94 -18.44
CA VAL A 188 0.12 12.49 -17.08
C VAL A 188 0.76 13.61 -16.25
N LEU A 189 1.60 14.46 -16.86
CA LEU A 189 2.15 15.65 -16.19
C LEU A 189 1.07 16.62 -15.72
N LEU A 190 0.00 16.82 -16.51
CA LEU A 190 -1.13 17.66 -16.12
C LEU A 190 -1.96 17.00 -15.01
N SER A 191 -2.19 15.69 -15.12
CA SER A 191 -2.92 14.91 -14.11
C SER A 191 -2.22 14.89 -12.74
N ALA A 192 -0.91 15.14 -12.67
CA ALA A 192 -0.18 15.29 -11.41
C ALA A 192 -0.55 16.55 -10.60
N TYR A 193 -1.40 17.42 -11.15
CA TYR A 193 -2.00 18.58 -10.49
C TYR A 193 -3.53 18.52 -10.48
N ASP A 194 -4.12 17.36 -10.76
CA ASP A 194 -5.58 17.18 -10.75
C ASP A 194 -6.15 17.45 -9.34
N PRO A 195 -7.28 18.18 -9.21
CA PRO A 195 -7.90 18.44 -7.90
C PRO A 195 -8.44 17.16 -7.23
N GLN A 196 -8.69 16.09 -8.00
CA GLN A 196 -9.05 14.79 -7.46
C GLN A 196 -7.81 14.05 -6.98
N ILE A 197 -7.71 13.88 -5.65
CA ILE A 197 -6.62 13.16 -4.96
C ILE A 197 -6.27 11.81 -5.65
N PRO A 198 -7.24 10.95 -6.02
CA PRO A 198 -6.92 9.67 -6.66
C PRO A 198 -6.25 9.82 -8.04
N THR A 199 -6.72 10.77 -8.85
CA THR A 199 -6.16 11.05 -10.19
C THR A 199 -4.73 11.56 -10.07
N ARG A 200 -4.51 12.50 -9.15
CA ARG A 200 -3.19 13.05 -8.84
C ARG A 200 -2.20 11.99 -8.36
N ALA A 201 -2.62 11.15 -7.41
CA ALA A 201 -1.83 10.03 -6.92
C ALA A 201 -1.47 9.04 -8.05
N ALA A 202 -2.43 8.67 -8.90
CA ALA A 202 -2.20 7.77 -10.03
C ALA A 202 -1.20 8.34 -11.06
N ALA A 203 -1.26 9.65 -11.29
CA ALA A 203 -0.32 10.34 -12.18
C ALA A 203 1.12 10.26 -11.62
N LEU A 204 1.32 10.59 -10.35
CA LEU A 204 2.64 10.51 -9.69
C LEU A 204 3.23 9.09 -9.78
N ARG A 205 2.42 8.05 -9.51
CA ARG A 205 2.86 6.65 -9.61
C ARG A 205 3.23 6.25 -11.04
N THR A 206 2.50 6.75 -12.02
CA THR A 206 2.78 6.49 -13.45
C THR A 206 4.10 7.15 -13.86
N LEU A 207 4.35 8.38 -13.42
CA LEU A 207 5.63 9.06 -13.63
C LEU A 207 6.78 8.29 -12.97
N SER A 208 6.61 7.81 -11.73
CA SER A 208 7.62 6.98 -11.05
C SER A 208 7.94 5.71 -11.85
N ARG A 209 6.91 5.01 -12.35
CA ARG A 209 7.06 3.80 -13.16
C ARG A 209 7.84 4.05 -14.45
N TRP A 210 7.58 5.16 -15.13
CA TRP A 210 8.32 5.52 -16.35
C TRP A 210 9.79 5.84 -16.09
N ILE A 211 10.09 6.43 -14.93
CA ILE A 211 11.47 6.65 -14.50
C ILE A 211 12.17 5.33 -14.18
N GLU A 212 11.51 4.42 -13.45
CA GLU A 212 12.00 3.06 -13.14
C GLU A 212 12.29 2.26 -14.41
N GLN A 213 11.38 2.31 -15.38
CA GLN A 213 11.52 1.67 -16.68
C GLN A 213 12.55 2.36 -17.59
N ARG A 214 13.19 3.45 -17.12
CA ARG A 214 14.19 4.25 -17.85
C ARG A 214 13.69 4.72 -19.20
N GLU A 215 12.42 5.09 -19.26
CA GLU A 215 11.78 5.57 -20.48
C GLU A 215 12.43 6.87 -20.94
N ALA A 216 12.89 6.90 -22.19
CA ALA A 216 13.76 7.96 -22.70
C ALA A 216 13.17 9.36 -22.50
N ARG A 217 11.87 9.53 -22.76
CA ARG A 217 11.19 10.83 -22.62
C ARG A 217 11.02 11.26 -21.16
N ALA A 218 10.79 10.32 -20.24
CA ALA A 218 10.73 10.64 -18.82
C ALA A 218 12.10 11.07 -18.29
N LEU A 219 13.18 10.47 -18.81
CA LEU A 219 14.55 10.84 -18.49
C LEU A 219 14.94 12.22 -19.08
N GLU A 220 14.40 12.62 -20.23
CA GLU A 220 14.63 13.95 -20.81
C GLU A 220 14.08 15.08 -19.94
N VAL A 221 12.93 14.87 -19.28
CA VAL A 221 12.28 15.88 -18.42
C VAL A 221 12.48 15.61 -16.93
N GLN A 222 13.51 14.84 -16.57
CA GLN A 222 13.67 14.30 -15.22
C GLN A 222 13.75 15.36 -14.12
N GLU A 223 14.42 16.49 -14.37
CA GLU A 223 14.49 17.60 -13.40
C GLU A 223 13.12 18.24 -13.15
N LYS A 224 12.31 18.36 -14.21
CA LYS A 224 10.93 18.85 -14.09
C LYS A 224 10.06 17.87 -13.30
N LEU A 225 10.21 16.57 -13.56
CA LEU A 225 9.53 15.53 -12.79
C LEU A 225 9.92 15.61 -11.32
N LEU A 226 11.22 15.75 -11.02
CA LEU A 226 11.68 15.94 -9.64
C LEU A 226 10.97 17.12 -8.97
N LYS A 227 10.88 18.27 -9.66
CA LYS A 227 10.18 19.43 -9.11
C LYS A 227 8.71 19.14 -8.81
N ILE A 228 8.01 18.43 -9.71
CA ILE A 228 6.62 18.00 -9.49
C ILE A 228 6.54 17.09 -8.26
N PHE A 229 7.42 16.09 -8.14
CA PHE A 229 7.46 15.21 -6.98
C PHE A 229 7.67 16.01 -5.69
N LEU A 230 8.65 16.92 -5.66
CA LEU A 230 8.94 17.78 -4.51
C LEU A 230 7.74 18.64 -4.11
N GLU A 231 7.06 19.29 -5.07
CA GLU A 231 5.85 20.07 -4.83
C GLU A 231 4.69 19.22 -4.28
N ASN A 232 4.67 17.92 -4.59
CA ASN A 232 3.67 16.97 -4.10
C ASN A 232 4.00 16.37 -2.72
N LEU A 233 5.21 16.57 -2.19
CA LEU A 233 5.58 16.12 -0.84
C LEU A 233 4.98 16.96 0.27
N GLU A 234 4.67 18.23 -0.03
CA GLU A 234 4.05 19.16 0.90
C GLU A 234 2.52 18.98 0.96
N HIS A 235 1.98 18.01 0.20
CA HIS A 235 0.54 17.79 0.15
C HIS A 235 0.01 17.18 1.45
N GLU A 236 -1.08 17.73 1.98
CA GLU A 236 -1.70 17.27 3.24
C GLU A 236 -2.26 15.85 3.15
N ASP A 237 -2.72 15.45 1.95
CA ASP A 237 -3.27 14.11 1.74
C ASP A 237 -2.17 13.04 1.64
N THR A 238 -2.26 12.04 2.53
CA THR A 238 -1.34 10.92 2.64
C THR A 238 -1.22 10.12 1.33
N PHE A 239 -2.28 9.96 0.51
CA PHE A 239 -2.19 9.19 -0.74
C PHE A 239 -1.35 9.91 -1.80
N VAL A 240 -1.47 11.23 -1.89
CA VAL A 240 -0.64 12.05 -2.80
C VAL A 240 0.81 12.00 -2.35
N TYR A 241 1.05 12.22 -1.05
CA TYR A 241 2.38 12.15 -0.46
C TYR A 241 3.04 10.79 -0.70
N LEU A 242 2.38 9.69 -0.31
CA LEU A 242 2.93 8.33 -0.45
C LEU A 242 3.20 7.98 -1.93
N SER A 243 2.39 8.49 -2.85
CA SER A 243 2.59 8.31 -4.29
C SER A 243 3.77 9.12 -4.81
N ALA A 244 4.06 10.28 -4.23
CA ALA A 244 5.23 11.09 -4.57
C ALA A 244 6.55 10.47 -4.07
N ILE A 245 6.53 9.81 -2.91
CA ILE A 245 7.70 9.11 -2.33
C ILE A 245 7.76 7.61 -2.70
N GLN A 246 7.05 7.16 -3.73
CA GLN A 246 7.10 5.78 -4.17
C GLN A 246 7.93 5.64 -5.44
N GLY A 247 8.85 4.66 -5.42
CA GLY A 247 9.62 4.21 -6.58
C GLY A 247 11.11 4.59 -6.57
N ASP A 248 11.82 4.28 -7.67
CA ASP A 248 13.27 4.54 -7.84
C ASP A 248 13.65 6.03 -7.72
N MET A 249 12.68 6.93 -7.73
CA MET A 249 12.93 8.36 -7.52
C MET A 249 13.51 8.65 -6.14
N VAL A 250 13.06 7.92 -5.11
CA VAL A 250 13.55 8.07 -3.74
C VAL A 250 15.02 7.67 -3.65
N SER A 251 15.44 6.60 -4.32
CA SER A 251 16.84 6.16 -4.30
C SER A 251 17.75 7.16 -5.04
N LYS A 252 17.29 7.73 -6.15
CA LYS A 252 18.05 8.67 -6.98
C LYS A 252 18.10 10.10 -6.44
N TYR A 253 17.09 10.54 -5.70
CA TYR A 253 16.96 11.92 -5.20
C TYR A 253 16.85 12.02 -3.67
N ARG A 254 17.31 10.99 -2.96
CA ARG A 254 17.35 10.93 -1.49
C ARG A 254 17.90 12.19 -0.84
N GLU A 255 19.00 12.74 -1.34
CA GLU A 255 19.70 13.89 -0.76
C GLU A 255 18.84 15.17 -0.83
N PRO A 256 18.33 15.62 -2.00
CA PRO A 256 17.39 16.73 -2.08
C PRO A 256 16.12 16.56 -1.22
N LEU A 257 15.57 15.35 -1.17
CA LEU A 257 14.38 15.04 -0.38
C LEU A 257 14.63 15.21 1.11
N ILE A 258 15.71 14.61 1.60
CA ILE A 258 16.13 14.70 3.00
C ILE A 258 16.44 16.15 3.37
N HIS A 259 17.19 16.89 2.55
CA HIS A 259 17.46 18.31 2.82
C HIS A 259 16.19 19.16 2.88
N THR A 260 15.18 18.86 2.05
CA THR A 260 13.89 19.57 2.07
C THR A 260 13.19 19.36 3.41
N PHE A 261 13.09 18.11 3.89
CA PHE A 261 12.48 17.83 5.19
C PHE A 261 13.30 18.32 6.39
N LEU A 262 14.63 18.26 6.31
CA LEU A 262 15.51 18.82 7.35
C LEU A 262 15.39 20.35 7.44
N ARG A 263 15.15 21.02 6.32
CA ARG A 263 14.83 22.45 6.29
C ARG A 263 13.44 22.71 6.90
N GLY A 264 12.43 21.91 6.53
CA GLY A 264 11.08 22.01 7.08
C GLY A 264 11.00 21.74 8.58
N ALA A 265 11.89 20.88 9.11
CA ALA A 265 12.04 20.67 10.56
C ALA A 265 12.54 21.92 11.33
N ARG A 266 12.90 23.01 10.63
CA ARG A 266 13.31 24.31 11.20
C ARG A 266 12.32 25.42 10.88
N ASP A 267 11.14 25.10 10.37
CA ASP A 267 10.11 26.08 10.02
C ASP A 267 9.59 26.83 11.26
N PRO A 268 9.26 28.13 11.16
CA PRO A 268 8.63 28.86 12.27
C PRO A 268 7.30 28.22 12.71
N ASP A 269 6.55 27.61 11.79
CA ASP A 269 5.28 26.94 12.08
C ASP A 269 5.53 25.52 12.63
N SER A 270 4.94 25.23 13.79
CA SER A 270 5.10 23.93 14.46
C SER A 270 4.40 22.78 13.75
N ALA A 271 3.29 23.03 13.05
CA ALA A 271 2.61 22.03 12.24
C ALA A 271 3.49 21.62 11.05
N HIS A 272 4.15 22.58 10.40
CA HIS A 272 5.10 22.30 9.32
C HIS A 272 6.33 21.53 9.83
N ARG A 273 6.90 21.90 10.99
CA ARG A 273 8.01 21.13 11.59
C ARG A 273 7.61 19.69 11.88
N ALA A 274 6.46 19.47 12.52
CA ALA A 274 5.97 18.14 12.85
C ALA A 274 5.68 17.29 11.60
N SER A 275 5.02 17.89 10.59
CA SER A 275 4.75 17.23 9.31
C SER A 275 6.04 16.85 8.58
N SER A 276 7.00 17.77 8.52
CA SER A 276 8.31 17.54 7.89
C SER A 276 9.07 16.40 8.56
N LEU A 277 9.01 16.28 9.89
CA LEU A 277 9.63 15.18 10.64
C LEU A 277 8.91 13.86 10.38
N SER A 278 7.59 13.83 10.39
CA SER A 278 6.82 12.62 10.06
C SER A 278 7.15 12.12 8.65
N ASN A 279 7.21 13.05 7.68
CA ASN A 279 7.58 12.73 6.30
C ASN A 279 9.03 12.25 6.20
N LEU A 280 9.96 12.87 6.95
CA LEU A 280 11.34 12.40 7.05
C LEU A 280 11.43 10.96 7.57
N GLY A 281 10.61 10.61 8.58
CA GLY A 281 10.59 9.25 9.14
C GLY A 281 10.13 8.20 8.13
N GLU A 282 9.02 8.46 7.44
CA GLU A 282 8.53 7.58 6.38
C GLU A 282 9.56 7.44 5.23
N LEU A 283 10.19 8.55 4.82
CA LEU A 283 11.23 8.52 3.79
C LEU A 283 12.43 7.67 4.24
N CYS A 284 12.88 7.84 5.49
CA CYS A 284 14.03 7.10 6.02
C CYS A 284 13.77 5.59 6.11
N GLN A 285 12.53 5.18 6.41
CA GLN A 285 12.13 3.77 6.41
C GLN A 285 12.27 3.13 5.03
N ARG A 286 12.04 3.89 3.95
CA ARG A 286 12.13 3.41 2.56
C ARG A 286 13.55 3.41 2.00
N LEU A 287 14.47 4.18 2.60
CA LEU A 287 15.83 4.30 2.10
C LEU A 287 16.73 3.11 2.45
N ASP A 288 16.37 2.28 3.44
CA ASP A 288 17.16 1.11 3.84
C ASP A 288 18.67 1.47 4.00
N PHE A 289 19.57 0.79 3.27
CA PHE A 289 21.02 1.02 3.27
C PHE A 289 21.42 2.37 2.67
N LEU A 290 20.55 3.01 1.88
CA LEU A 290 20.82 4.32 1.28
C LEU A 290 20.80 5.45 2.32
N LEU A 291 20.32 5.19 3.54
CA LEU A 291 20.34 6.15 4.64
C LEU A 291 21.77 6.45 5.14
N GLY A 292 22.72 5.53 4.97
CA GLY A 292 24.06 5.63 5.56
C GLY A 292 24.82 6.93 5.23
N SER A 293 24.64 7.50 4.04
CA SER A 293 25.32 8.73 3.63
C SER A 293 24.79 9.99 4.32
N VAL A 294 23.57 9.96 4.87
CA VAL A 294 22.91 11.12 5.51
C VAL A 294 22.60 10.89 6.98
N VAL A 295 22.97 9.72 7.52
CA VAL A 295 22.54 9.26 8.85
C VAL A 295 22.96 10.22 9.97
N HIS A 296 24.13 10.84 9.83
CA HIS A 296 24.63 11.83 10.79
C HIS A 296 23.81 13.11 10.77
N GLU A 297 23.41 13.60 9.59
CA GLU A 297 22.64 14.83 9.45
C GLU A 297 21.22 14.64 10.00
N VAL A 298 20.58 13.51 9.65
CA VAL A 298 19.27 13.12 10.19
C VAL A 298 19.35 12.98 11.71
N THR A 299 20.33 12.25 12.24
CA THR A 299 20.46 12.04 13.70
C THR A 299 20.72 13.34 14.44
N ALA A 300 21.60 14.21 13.93
CA ALA A 300 21.86 15.51 14.54
C ALA A 300 20.60 16.39 14.59
N CYS A 301 19.78 16.37 13.53
CA CYS A 301 18.49 17.05 13.50
C CYS A 301 17.53 16.50 14.56
N LEU A 302 17.38 15.17 14.63
CA LEU A 302 16.49 14.52 15.60
C LEU A 302 16.91 14.82 17.04
N ILE A 303 18.21 14.77 17.35
CA ILE A 303 18.73 15.11 18.68
C ILE A 303 18.43 16.56 19.03
N ALA A 304 18.65 17.49 18.10
CA ALA A 304 18.37 18.91 18.33
C ALA A 304 16.87 19.12 18.61
N VAL A 305 16.00 18.66 17.71
CA VAL A 305 14.55 18.85 17.83
C VAL A 305 14.02 18.21 19.12
N ALA A 306 14.36 16.94 19.38
CA ALA A 306 13.87 16.23 20.55
C ALA A 306 14.31 16.86 21.88
N LYS A 307 15.44 17.58 21.92
CA LYS A 307 15.93 18.25 23.14
C LYS A 307 15.48 19.70 23.28
N THR A 308 15.30 20.42 22.17
CA THR A 308 15.18 21.88 22.21
C THR A 308 13.91 22.45 21.63
N ASP A 309 13.09 21.68 20.90
CA ASP A 309 11.85 22.22 20.35
C ASP A 309 10.87 22.57 21.47
N HIS A 310 10.25 23.75 21.36
CA HIS A 310 9.31 24.25 22.36
C HIS A 310 7.99 23.50 22.31
N GLU A 311 7.60 23.00 21.14
CA GLU A 311 6.32 22.31 20.95
C GLU A 311 6.42 20.82 21.21
N VAL A 312 5.51 20.34 22.07
CA VAL A 312 5.43 18.92 22.45
C VAL A 312 5.20 18.02 21.23
N GLN A 313 4.34 18.44 20.29
CA GLN A 313 4.03 17.64 19.11
C GLN A 313 5.23 17.46 18.19
N VAL A 314 6.09 18.47 18.09
CA VAL A 314 7.30 18.41 17.26
C VAL A 314 8.34 17.50 17.91
N ARG A 315 8.50 17.57 19.25
CA ARG A 315 9.36 16.63 19.99
C ARG A 315 8.87 15.18 19.85
N ARG A 316 7.56 14.94 19.95
CA ARG A 316 6.95 13.62 19.70
C ARG A 316 7.25 13.12 18.29
N ALA A 317 7.10 13.97 17.27
CA ALA A 317 7.39 13.60 15.88
C ALA A 317 8.86 13.18 15.72
N ALA A 318 9.81 13.94 16.29
CA ALA A 318 11.23 13.58 16.24
C ALA A 318 11.53 12.22 16.91
N ILE A 319 10.92 11.95 18.07
CA ILE A 319 11.07 10.65 18.75
C ILE A 319 10.43 9.53 17.92
N HIS A 320 9.28 9.79 17.29
CA HIS A 320 8.61 8.84 16.42
C HIS A 320 9.44 8.47 15.20
N VAL A 321 10.18 9.41 14.61
CA VAL A 321 11.14 9.11 13.53
C VAL A 321 12.18 8.08 13.97
N ILE A 322 12.68 8.15 15.21
CA ILE A 322 13.64 7.18 15.74
C ILE A 322 13.01 5.79 15.86
N VAL A 323 11.75 5.71 16.29
CA VAL A 323 10.98 4.45 16.32
C VAL A 323 10.87 3.86 14.91
N LEU A 324 10.49 4.67 13.92
CA LEU A 324 10.35 4.24 12.52
C LEU A 324 11.70 3.78 11.93
N LEU A 325 12.78 4.48 12.25
CA LEU A 325 14.14 4.10 11.83
C LEU A 325 14.55 2.72 12.36
N LEU A 326 14.38 2.50 13.66
CA LEU A 326 14.76 1.23 14.30
C LEU A 326 13.92 0.07 13.78
N ARG A 327 12.59 0.26 13.65
CA ARG A 327 11.68 -0.76 13.12
C ARG A 327 11.91 -1.04 11.65
N GLY A 328 12.09 0.01 10.85
CA GLY A 328 12.31 -0.08 9.41
C GLY A 328 13.58 -0.83 9.06
N LEU A 329 14.69 -0.51 9.75
CA LEU A 329 15.98 -1.15 9.52
C LEU A 329 16.07 -2.54 10.17
N SER A 330 15.38 -2.76 11.29
CA SER A 330 15.37 -4.02 12.03
C SER A 330 16.81 -4.53 12.26
N GLN A 331 17.13 -5.76 11.84
CA GLN A 331 18.46 -6.37 11.99
C GLN A 331 19.57 -5.57 11.30
N LYS A 332 19.26 -4.82 10.23
CA LYS A 332 20.23 -3.98 9.49
C LYS A 332 20.60 -2.71 10.25
N ALA A 333 19.87 -2.34 11.31
CA ALA A 333 20.12 -1.12 12.07
C ALA A 333 21.55 -1.08 12.63
N THR A 334 22.11 -2.22 13.02
CA THR A 334 23.50 -2.31 13.53
C THR A 334 24.56 -2.05 12.46
N GLU A 335 24.23 -2.22 11.19
CA GLU A 335 25.10 -1.91 10.06
C GLU A 335 24.92 -0.47 9.60
N VAL A 336 23.68 -0.04 9.39
CA VAL A 336 23.34 1.28 8.82
C VAL A 336 23.50 2.42 9.82
N LEU A 337 23.11 2.20 11.08
CA LEU A 337 23.17 3.21 12.14
C LEU A 337 24.42 3.08 13.02
N ARG A 338 25.40 2.26 12.62
CA ARG A 338 26.59 1.92 13.44
C ARG A 338 27.21 3.13 14.14
N ASP A 339 27.43 4.20 13.39
CA ASP A 339 28.16 5.38 13.86
C ASP A 339 27.32 6.33 14.71
N VAL A 340 26.00 6.15 14.75
CA VAL A 340 25.06 7.02 15.48
C VAL A 340 24.24 6.28 16.55
N LEU A 341 24.31 4.95 16.60
CA LEU A 341 23.47 4.11 17.46
C LEU A 341 23.59 4.50 18.95
N LYS A 342 24.82 4.82 19.37
CA LYS A 342 25.13 5.27 20.73
C LYS A 342 24.48 6.62 21.05
N ASP A 343 24.47 7.53 20.09
CA ASP A 343 23.87 8.86 20.25
C ASP A 343 22.35 8.77 20.34
N LEU A 344 21.74 7.91 19.52
CA LEU A 344 20.32 7.60 19.57
C LEU A 344 19.94 6.96 20.91
N TYR A 345 20.72 5.98 21.40
CA TYR A 345 20.50 5.37 22.71
C TYR A 345 20.53 6.41 23.85
N HIS A 346 21.54 7.27 23.87
CA HIS A 346 21.65 8.33 24.89
C HIS A 346 20.51 9.35 24.80
N LEU A 347 20.10 9.72 23.57
CA LEU A 347 18.95 10.59 23.36
C LEU A 347 17.68 9.96 23.93
N LEU A 348 17.38 8.70 23.60
CA LEU A 348 16.19 8.02 24.08
C LEU A 348 16.18 7.89 25.61
N LYS A 349 17.32 7.54 26.23
CA LYS A 349 17.46 7.54 27.69
C LYS A 349 17.23 8.93 28.28
N HIS A 350 17.74 9.98 27.65
CA HIS A 350 17.52 11.36 28.09
C HIS A 350 16.03 11.72 28.05
N VAL A 351 15.34 11.43 26.93
CA VAL A 351 13.90 11.68 26.75
C VAL A 351 13.08 10.95 27.82
N VAL A 352 13.34 9.66 28.07
CA VAL A 352 12.60 8.89 29.10
C VAL A 352 12.68 9.53 30.49
N HIS A 353 13.80 10.16 30.85
CA HIS A 353 14.00 10.74 32.18
C HIS A 353 13.53 12.20 32.31
N LEU A 354 13.66 12.99 31.24
CA LEU A 354 13.54 14.44 31.32
C LEU A 354 12.38 15.03 30.53
N GLU A 355 11.83 14.30 29.55
CA GLU A 355 10.72 14.81 28.75
C GLU A 355 9.49 14.99 29.65
N PRO A 356 8.79 16.14 29.62
CA PRO A 356 7.58 16.33 30.43
C PRO A 356 6.39 15.53 29.91
N ASP A 357 6.35 15.26 28.60
CA ASP A 357 5.22 14.63 27.93
C ASP A 357 5.26 13.10 28.03
N ASP A 358 4.20 12.51 28.59
CA ASP A 358 4.14 11.07 28.84
C ASP A 358 4.04 10.24 27.55
N VAL A 359 3.41 10.77 26.50
CA VAL A 359 3.32 10.07 25.20
C VAL A 359 4.71 9.99 24.56
N ALA A 360 5.47 11.07 24.59
CA ALA A 360 6.86 11.11 24.13
C ALA A 360 7.76 10.16 24.94
N LYS A 361 7.59 10.07 26.27
CA LYS A 361 8.29 9.07 27.10
C LYS A 361 7.96 7.64 26.68
N VAL A 362 6.68 7.33 26.47
CA VAL A 362 6.25 5.99 26.05
C VAL A 362 6.84 5.64 24.69
N HIS A 363 6.83 6.57 23.72
CA HIS A 363 7.48 6.34 22.42
C HIS A 363 8.99 6.12 22.55
N ALA A 364 9.68 6.87 23.42
CA ALA A 364 11.10 6.68 23.65
C ALA A 364 11.40 5.34 24.35
N GLN A 365 10.53 4.91 25.25
CA GLN A 365 10.64 3.61 25.92
C GLN A 365 10.46 2.45 24.92
N LEU A 366 9.45 2.53 24.05
CA LEU A 366 9.27 1.58 22.96
C LEU A 366 10.49 1.55 22.03
N ALA A 367 11.06 2.70 21.68
CA ALA A 367 12.27 2.74 20.86
C ALA A 367 13.48 2.07 21.55
N LEU A 368 13.61 2.21 22.88
CA LEU A 368 14.66 1.52 23.64
C LEU A 368 14.47 0.01 23.65
N GLU A 369 13.22 -0.47 23.78
CA GLU A 369 12.90 -1.90 23.74
C GLU A 369 13.22 -2.51 22.37
N GLU A 370 12.86 -1.82 21.29
CA GLU A 370 13.20 -2.22 19.92
C GLU A 370 14.73 -2.27 19.72
N LEU A 371 15.45 -1.26 20.23
CA LEU A 371 16.91 -1.22 20.16
C LEU A 371 17.55 -2.36 20.98
N ASP A 372 17.02 -2.66 22.17
CA ASP A 372 17.49 -3.76 23.01
C ASP A 372 17.29 -5.12 22.34
N GLU A 373 16.16 -5.31 21.64
CA GLU A 373 15.90 -6.51 20.84
C GLU A 373 16.89 -6.65 19.67
N ILE A 374 17.09 -5.58 18.90
CA ILE A 374 18.06 -5.52 17.79
C ILE A 374 19.47 -5.88 18.31
N MET A 375 19.89 -5.25 19.42
CA MET A 375 21.21 -5.48 20.00
C MET A 375 21.36 -6.90 20.56
N ARG A 376 20.33 -7.46 21.18
CA ARG A 376 20.34 -8.85 21.67
C ARG A 376 20.51 -9.84 20.52
N ASN A 377 19.79 -9.64 19.42
CA ASN A 377 19.89 -10.49 18.24
C ASN A 377 21.28 -10.40 17.58
N PHE A 378 21.87 -9.21 17.56
CA PHE A 378 23.21 -8.99 17.04
C PHE A 378 24.30 -9.62 17.91
N LEU A 379 24.22 -9.45 19.24
CA LEU A 379 25.22 -9.98 20.19
C LEU A 379 25.06 -11.48 20.44
N PHE A 380 23.84 -12.01 20.37
CA PHE A 380 23.50 -13.40 20.66
C PHE A 380 22.64 -14.01 19.54
N PRO A 381 23.21 -14.24 18.34
CA PRO A 381 22.45 -14.79 17.23
C PRO A 381 21.93 -16.21 17.55
N PRO A 382 20.70 -16.56 17.13
CA PRO A 382 20.11 -17.86 17.42
C PRO A 382 20.94 -18.99 16.80
N GLN A 383 21.47 -19.89 17.64
CA GLN A 383 22.25 -21.02 17.18
C GLN A 383 21.35 -22.07 16.51
N LYS A 384 21.56 -22.34 15.22
CA LYS A 384 20.97 -23.50 14.54
C LYS A 384 21.80 -24.74 14.85
N LEU A 385 21.31 -25.60 15.75
CA LEU A 385 21.90 -26.92 15.99
C LEU A 385 21.60 -27.84 14.80
N GLU A 386 22.53 -27.91 13.84
CA GLU A 386 22.46 -28.90 12.76
C GLU A 386 23.05 -30.23 13.25
N LYS A 387 22.20 -31.27 13.40
CA LYS A 387 22.68 -32.63 13.70
C LYS A 387 23.44 -33.16 12.49
N LYS A 388 24.77 -33.11 12.56
CA LYS A 388 25.67 -33.74 11.58
C LYS A 388 25.65 -35.26 11.81
N ILE A 389 24.76 -35.97 11.14
CA ILE A 389 24.77 -37.44 11.15
C ILE A 389 25.89 -37.88 10.21
N VAL A 390 26.98 -38.38 10.79
CA VAL A 390 28.06 -39.04 10.05
C VAL A 390 27.74 -40.54 10.04
N VAL A 391 27.43 -41.09 8.87
CA VAL A 391 27.37 -42.54 8.68
C VAL A 391 28.81 -43.00 8.48
N LEU A 392 29.33 -43.76 9.44
CA LEU A 392 30.67 -44.36 9.36
C LEU A 392 30.63 -45.56 8.39
N PRO A 393 31.70 -45.76 7.59
CA PRO A 393 31.77 -46.76 6.52
C PRO A 393 31.82 -48.21 7.01
#